data_AF-U6KSX7-F1
#
_entry.id   AF-U6KSX7-F1
#
_cell.length_a   1.000
_cell.length_b   1.000
_cell.length_c   1.000
_cell.angle_alpha   90.00
_cell.angle_beta   90.00
_cell.angle_gamma   90.00
#
_symmetry.space_group_name_H-M   'P 1'
#
loop_
_entity.id
_entity.type
_entity.pdbx_description
1 polymer ?
#
loop_
_entity_poly.entity_id
_entity_poly.type
_entity_poly.pdbx_seq_one_letter_code
_entity_poly.pdbx_strand_id
1 'polypeptide(L)' 'NQRLLNGWFSVQASADLPDTVERVSQLLKHFSFSFFNFESVNHLVFDFVKTNPRHFHRRDGAGYRLLAGVILKARKP' A
#
# COMPACT_ATOMS: atom_id res chain seq x y z
N ASN A 1 6.99 12.70 12.68
CA ASN A 1 7.28 11.43 13.39
C ASN A 1 6.93 10.27 12.45
N GLN A 2 7.94 9.58 11.89
CA GLN A 2 7.74 8.57 10.84
C GLN A 2 6.94 7.34 11.31
N ARG A 3 7.12 6.92 12.56
CA ARG A 3 6.43 5.75 13.12
C ARG A 3 4.92 5.96 13.21
N LEU A 4 4.49 7.15 13.62
CA LEU A 4 3.07 7.51 13.65
C LEU A 4 2.46 7.51 12.24
N LEU A 5 3.21 8.00 11.25
CA LEU A 5 2.77 8.00 9.85
C LEU A 5 2.66 6.58 9.28
N ASN A 6 3.61 5.70 9.59
CA ASN A 6 3.52 4.28 9.22
C ASN A 6 2.30 3.59 9.85
N GLY A 7 2.01 3.85 11.13
CA GLY A 7 0.79 3.36 11.77
C GLY A 7 -0.48 3.87 11.08
N TRP A 8 -0.50 5.15 10.70
CA TRP A 8 -1.62 5.71 9.93
C TRP A 8 -1.77 5.05 8.55
N PHE A 9 -0.68 4.80 7.82
CA PHE A 9 -0.72 4.07 6.55
C PHE A 9 -1.31 2.66 6.71
N SER A 10 -0.94 1.94 7.77
CA SER A 10 -1.46 0.59 8.05
C SER A 10 -2.97 0.58 8.31
N VAL A 11 -3.48 1.59 9.02
CA VAL A 11 -4.93 1.78 9.20
C VAL A 11 -5.63 2.03 7.87
N GLN A 12 -5.08 2.87 7.00
CA GLN A 12 -5.66 3.13 5.68
C GLN A 12 -5.65 1.87 4.79
N ALA A 13 -4.56 1.10 4.82
CA ALA A 13 -4.40 -0.14 4.06
C ALA A 13 -5.41 -1.23 4.46
N SER A 14 -5.74 -1.29 5.75
CA SER A 14 -6.64 -2.30 6.33
C SER A 14 -8.12 -1.95 6.25
N ALA A 15 -8.47 -0.74 5.77
CA ALA A 15 -9.86 -0.29 5.75
C ALA A 15 -10.72 -1.11 4.77
N ASP A 16 -11.91 -1.53 5.18
CA ASP A 16 -12.91 -2.13 4.30
C ASP A 16 -13.79 -1.03 3.65
N LEU A 17 -13.19 -0.28 2.72
CA LEU A 17 -13.88 0.73 1.92
C LEU A 17 -13.80 0.35 0.44
N PRO A 18 -14.83 0.64 -0.38
CA PRO A 18 -14.86 0.24 -1.79
C PRO A 18 -13.68 0.75 -2.63
N ASP A 19 -13.07 1.86 -2.21
CA ASP A 19 -11.97 2.57 -2.88
C ASP A 19 -10.59 2.29 -2.26
N THR A 20 -10.44 1.27 -1.39
CA THR A 20 -9.17 1.06 -0.67
C THR A 20 -7.98 0.85 -1.61
N VAL A 21 -8.16 0.20 -2.76
CA VAL A 21 -7.07 0.00 -3.74
C VAL A 21 -6.59 1.34 -4.30
N GLU A 22 -7.53 2.21 -4.69
CA GLU A 22 -7.26 3.55 -5.18
C GLU A 22 -6.62 4.41 -4.09
N ARG A 23 -7.09 4.30 -2.85
CA ARG A 23 -6.55 5.00 -1.70
C ARG A 23 -5.10 4.61 -1.42
N VAL A 24 -4.77 3.32 -1.39
CA VAL A 24 -3.39 2.85 -1.24
C VAL A 24 -2.53 3.36 -2.41
N SER A 25 -3.05 3.35 -3.64
CA SER A 25 -2.36 3.91 -4.81
C SER A 25 -2.05 5.41 -4.65
N GLN A 26 -2.96 6.20 -4.08
CA GLN A 26 -2.73 7.61 -3.77
C GLN A 26 -1.69 7.79 -2.66
N LEU A 27 -1.70 6.95 -1.63
CA LEU A 27 -0.75 7.02 -0.51
C LEU A 27 0.69 6.73 -0.94
N LEU A 28 0.91 5.95 -2.01
CA LEU A 28 2.23 5.80 -2.63
C LEU A 28 2.83 7.11 -3.17
N LYS A 29 2.00 8.16 -3.32
CA LYS A 29 2.40 9.51 -3.76
C LYS A 29 2.48 10.51 -2.60
N HIS A 30 2.16 10.09 -1.38
CA HIS A 30 2.16 10.95 -0.21
C HIS A 30 3.60 11.39 0.13
N PHE A 31 3.80 12.65 0.53
CA PHE A 31 5.15 13.20 0.79
C PHE A 31 5.93 12.44 1.86
N SER A 32 5.23 11.85 2.84
CA SER A 32 5.83 11.02 3.90
C SER A 32 6.12 9.57 3.49
N PHE A 33 5.67 9.14 2.31
CA PHE A 33 5.91 7.80 1.80
C PHE A 33 7.23 7.76 1.02
N SER A 34 8.02 6.71 1.22
CA SER A 34 9.27 6.49 0.48
C SER A 34 9.42 5.03 0.08
N PHE A 35 9.73 4.80 -1.20
CA PHE A 35 10.09 3.48 -1.72
C PHE A 35 11.46 2.98 -1.23
N PHE A 36 12.31 3.89 -0.73
CA PHE A 36 13.63 3.56 -0.18
C PHE A 36 13.59 3.22 1.32
N ASN A 37 12.42 3.37 1.95
CA ASN A 37 12.20 3.00 3.34
C ASN A 37 11.38 1.70 3.40
N PHE A 38 12.03 0.61 3.80
CA PHE A 38 11.38 -0.69 3.95
C PHE A 38 10.14 -0.63 4.84
N GLU A 39 10.18 0.10 5.95
CA GLU A 39 9.06 0.23 6.89
C GLU A 39 7.84 0.89 6.23
N SER A 40 8.05 1.90 5.38
CA SER A 40 6.95 2.56 4.68
C SER A 40 6.31 1.66 3.62
N VAL A 41 7.11 0.88 2.89
CA VAL A 41 6.58 -0.12 1.96
C VAL A 41 5.84 -1.23 2.71
N ASN A 42 6.39 -1.69 3.85
CA ASN A 42 5.81 -2.73 4.68
C ASN A 42 4.44 -2.33 5.24
N HIS A 43 4.38 -1.19 5.92
CA HIS A 43 3.16 -0.72 6.57
C HIS A 43 2.06 -0.21 5.65
N LEU A 44 2.34 0.04 4.38
CA LEU A 44 1.31 0.42 3.41
C LEU A 44 0.95 -0.73 2.48
N VAL A 45 1.94 -1.28 1.77
CA VAL A 45 1.70 -2.23 0.68
C VAL A 45 1.58 -3.65 1.19
N PHE A 46 2.52 -4.11 2.01
CA PHE A 46 2.46 -5.48 2.53
C PHE A 46 1.33 -5.66 3.55
N ASP A 47 1.04 -4.63 4.35
CA ASP A 47 -0.15 -4.61 5.19
C ASP A 47 -1.42 -4.71 4.34
N PHE A 48 -1.60 -3.90 3.29
CA PHE A 48 -2.76 -4.02 2.38
C PHE A 48 -2.94 -5.45 1.83
N VAL A 49 -1.84 -6.09 1.40
CA VAL A 49 -1.89 -7.47 0.88
C VAL A 49 -2.33 -8.47 1.95
N LYS A 50 -1.84 -8.32 3.19
CA LYS A 50 -2.06 -9.28 4.29
C LYS A 50 -3.39 -9.08 5.01
N THR A 51 -3.72 -7.83 5.31
CA THR A 51 -4.84 -7.46 6.19
C THR A 51 -6.10 -7.16 5.41
N ASN A 52 -6.00 -6.97 4.09
CA ASN A 52 -7.13 -6.61 3.25
C ASN A 52 -7.32 -7.53 2.03
N PRO A 53 -7.50 -8.86 2.24
CA PRO A 53 -7.63 -9.82 1.15
C PRO A 53 -8.82 -9.54 0.23
N ARG A 54 -9.90 -8.94 0.77
CA ARG A 54 -11.10 -8.57 -0.02
C ARG A 54 -10.75 -7.58 -1.13
N HIS A 55 -10.01 -6.52 -0.80
CA HIS A 55 -9.64 -5.48 -1.75
C HIS A 55 -8.37 -5.84 -2.53
N PHE A 56 -7.47 -6.65 -1.95
CA PHE A 56 -6.34 -7.20 -2.67
C PHE A 56 -6.78 -8.16 -3.80
N HIS A 57 -7.71 -9.06 -3.51
CA HIS A 57 -8.29 -10.01 -4.47
C HIS A 57 -9.51 -9.44 -5.21
N ARG A 58 -9.59 -8.11 -5.40
CA ARG A 58 -10.68 -7.48 -6.14
C ARG A 58 -10.81 -8.10 -7.54
N ARG A 59 -12.03 -8.39 -7.97
CA ARG A 59 -12.33 -9.17 -9.19
C ARG A 59 -11.74 -8.59 -10.47
N ASP A 60 -11.52 -7.28 -10.53
CA ASP A 60 -10.89 -6.61 -11.66
C ASP A 60 -9.36 -6.74 -11.69
N GLY A 61 -8.77 -7.38 -10.68
CA GLY A 61 -7.33 -7.59 -10.53
C GLY A 61 -6.53 -6.35 -10.10
N ALA A 62 -7.19 -5.29 -9.63
CA ALA A 62 -6.50 -4.04 -9.32
C ALA A 62 -5.48 -4.16 -8.18
N GLY A 63 -5.78 -4.94 -7.14
CA GLY A 63 -4.84 -5.18 -6.04
C GLY A 63 -3.54 -5.85 -6.50
N TYR A 64 -3.62 -6.81 -7.43
CA TYR A 64 -2.45 -7.43 -8.03
C TYR A 64 -1.65 -6.46 -8.90
N ARG A 65 -2.32 -5.63 -9.73
CA ARG A 65 -1.64 -4.59 -10.53
C ARG A 65 -0.91 -3.57 -9.66
N LEU A 66 -1.52 -3.19 -8.53
CA LEU A 66 -0.89 -2.30 -7.55
C LEU A 66 0.41 -2.92 -7.01
N LEU A 67 0.36 -4.16 -6.52
CA LEU A 67 1.54 -4.87 -6.00
C LEU A 67 2.63 -5.03 -7.06
N ALA A 68 2.27 -5.43 -8.28
CA ALA A 68 3.21 -5.54 -9.40
C ALA A 68 3.90 -4.21 -9.71
N GLY A 69 3.14 -3.11 -9.71
CA GLY A 69 3.68 -1.76 -9.90
C GLY A 69 4.67 -1.35 -8.80
N VAL A 70 4.40 -1.72 -7.55
CA VAL A 70 5.31 -1.49 -6.43
C VAL A 70 6.60 -2.30 -6.59
N ILE A 71 6.51 -3.59 -6.91
CA ILE A 71 7.68 -4.46 -7.12
C ILE A 71 8.57 -3.91 -8.24
N LEU A 72 7.98 -3.51 -9.37
CA LEU A 72 8.72 -2.93 -10.49
C LEU A 72 9.44 -1.62 -10.12
N LYS A 73 8.83 -0.82 -9.25
CA LYS A 73 9.40 0.46 -8.81
C LYS A 73 10.47 0.30 -7.74
N ALA A 74 10.28 -0.64 -6.80
CA ALA A 74 11.24 -0.98 -5.75
C ALA A 74 12.47 -1.71 -6.30
N ARG A 75 12.36 -2.38 -7.46
CA ARG A 75 13.45 -3.09 -8.15
C ARG A 75 14.47 -2.15 -8.82
N LYS A 76 14.35 -0.82 -8.75
CA LYS A 76 15.37 0.06 -9.34
C LYS A 76 16.67 0.00 -8.51
N PRO A 77 17.82 -0.29 -9.16
CA PRO A 77 19.12 -0.41 -8.51
C PRO A 77 19.59 0.92 -7.89
#